data_AF-A0A4U8V0H3-F1
#
_entry.id   AF-A0A4U8V0H3-F1
#
_cell.length_a   1.000
_cell.length_b   1.000
_cell.length_c   1.000
_cell.angle_alpha   90.00
_cell.angle_beta   90.00
_cell.angle_gamma   90.00
#
_symmetry.space_group_name_H-M   'P 1'
#
loop_
_entity.id
_entity.type
_entity.pdbx_description
1 polymer ?
#
loop_
_entity_poly.entity_id
_entity_poly.type
_entity_poly.pdbx_seq_one_letter_code
_entity_poly.pdbx_strand_id
1 'polypeptide(L)'
;MREVRGSNPRASEHFCFSLVLDQRVSMLFMVVKHWAKSRGLNDTRNGTFSTYSLALMVIHYLQCGVQPAILPEVDLIWQKGNHEPCLWSTENTTRVDDLLVDFFDYFANQFNFRKEAINVRAGKRVSREEVITWKPEYRSQWQSICIQERLRRRIDRRSEDSQNQAKRINPLQ
;
A
#
# COMPACT_ATOMS: atom_id res chain seq x y z
N MET A 1 -6.58 34.21 0.01
CA MET A 1 -5.41 33.31 0.02
C MET A 1 -5.61 32.26 -1.05
N ARG A 2 -4.80 32.28 -2.11
CA ARG A 2 -4.91 31.32 -3.22
C ARG A 2 -4.22 30.02 -2.79
N GLU A 3 -5.00 28.96 -2.71
CA GLU A 3 -4.54 27.58 -2.55
C GLU A 3 -3.63 27.25 -3.75
N VAL A 4 -2.32 27.19 -3.52
CA VAL A 4 -1.37 26.73 -4.52
C VAL A 4 -1.60 25.23 -4.67
N ARG A 5 -2.43 24.87 -5.66
CA ARG A 5 -2.60 23.50 -6.13
C ARG A 5 -1.31 23.05 -6.82
N GLY A 6 -0.26 22.81 -6.03
CA GLY A 6 0.86 21.99 -6.46
C GLY A 6 0.27 20.62 -6.84
N SER A 7 0.51 20.18 -8.06
CA SER A 7 0.02 18.90 -8.55
C SER A 7 0.38 17.80 -7.54
N ASN A 8 -0.63 17.11 -7.04
CA ASN A 8 -0.46 16.07 -6.05
C ASN A 8 0.42 14.95 -6.64
N PRO A 9 1.56 14.60 -6.03
CA PRO A 9 2.49 13.64 -6.62
C PRO A 9 1.80 12.31 -6.88
N ARG A 10 2.14 11.70 -8.03
CA ARG A 10 1.61 10.38 -8.36
C ARG A 10 2.23 9.35 -7.42
N ALA A 11 1.53 8.24 -7.22
CA ALA A 11 2.01 7.13 -6.40
C ALA A 11 3.41 6.60 -6.74
N SER A 12 3.75 6.63 -8.02
CA SER A 12 5.09 6.31 -8.49
C SER A 12 6.14 7.27 -7.97
N GLU A 13 5.83 8.57 -7.86
CA GLU A 13 6.72 9.60 -7.35
C GLU A 13 6.94 9.42 -5.85
N HIS A 14 5.90 9.04 -5.09
CA HIS A 14 6.06 8.70 -3.67
C HIS A 14 7.01 7.53 -3.44
N PHE A 15 6.94 6.49 -4.28
CA PHE A 15 7.85 5.35 -4.19
C PHE A 15 9.28 5.75 -4.54
N CYS A 16 9.49 6.47 -5.65
CA CYS A 16 10.81 6.97 -6.02
C CYS A 16 11.40 7.88 -4.91
N PHE A 17 10.59 8.76 -4.33
CA PHE A 17 11.01 9.63 -3.24
C PHE A 17 11.42 8.82 -2.01
N SER A 18 10.62 7.81 -1.61
CA SER A 18 10.92 6.95 -0.47
C SER A 18 12.24 6.17 -0.65
N LEU A 19 12.55 5.74 -1.88
CA LEU A 19 13.82 5.05 -2.19
C LEU A 19 15.05 5.95 -2.01
N VAL A 20 14.92 7.26 -2.23
CA VAL A 20 16.01 8.23 -2.06
C VAL A 20 16.23 8.53 -0.58
N LEU A 21 15.20 8.43 0.26
CA LEU A 21 15.29 8.71 1.70
C LEU A 21 16.06 7.64 2.47
N ASP A 22 15.83 6.35 2.17
CA ASP A 22 16.46 5.27 2.92
C ASP A 22 16.66 4.01 2.06
N GLN A 23 17.89 3.49 2.04
CA GLN A 23 18.27 2.31 1.25
C GLN A 23 17.51 1.04 1.67
N ARG A 24 17.10 0.94 2.95
CA ARG A 24 16.36 -0.22 3.49
C ARG A 24 15.02 -0.42 2.80
N VAL A 25 14.42 0.65 2.25
CA VAL A 25 13.19 0.60 1.45
C VAL A 25 13.37 -0.30 0.24
N SER A 26 14.47 -0.10 -0.51
CA SER A 26 14.77 -0.88 -1.72
C SER A 26 15.04 -2.34 -1.38
N MET A 27 15.84 -2.58 -0.32
CA MET A 27 16.17 -3.93 0.11
C MET A 27 14.93 -4.70 0.53
N LEU A 28 14.10 -4.12 1.41
CA LEU A 28 12.88 -4.75 1.90
C LEU A 28 11.88 -4.99 0.77
N PHE A 29 11.69 -4.00 -0.12
CA PHE A 29 10.80 -4.14 -1.27
C PHE A 29 11.22 -5.28 -2.21
N MET A 30 12.51 -5.41 -2.51
CA MET A 30 13.01 -6.46 -3.40
C MET A 30 12.77 -7.85 -2.82
N VAL A 31 13.04 -8.04 -1.53
CA VAL A 31 12.82 -9.32 -0.84
C VAL A 31 11.32 -9.66 -0.76
N VAL A 32 10.48 -8.70 -0.36
CA VAL A 32 9.02 -8.89 -0.29
C VAL A 32 8.43 -9.18 -1.68
N LYS A 33 8.89 -8.47 -2.72
CA LYS A 33 8.48 -8.71 -4.11
C LYS A 33 8.87 -10.09 -4.58
N HIS A 34 10.09 -10.54 -4.27
CA HIS A 34 10.55 -11.88 -4.61
C HIS A 34 9.72 -12.94 -3.88
N TRP A 35 9.53 -12.81 -2.57
CA TRP A 35 8.67 -13.69 -1.77
C TRP A 35 7.26 -13.78 -2.35
N ALA A 36 6.63 -12.63 -2.66
CA ALA A 36 5.29 -12.61 -3.22
C ALA A 36 5.24 -13.31 -4.57
N LYS A 37 6.25 -13.13 -5.44
CA LYS A 37 6.35 -13.84 -6.71
C LYS A 37 6.47 -15.36 -6.51
N SER A 38 7.36 -15.79 -5.61
CA SER A 38 7.60 -17.22 -5.32
C SER A 38 6.39 -17.92 -4.71
N ARG A 39 5.51 -17.18 -4.03
CA ARG A 39 4.24 -17.71 -3.48
C ARG A 39 3.05 -17.59 -4.45
N GLY A 40 3.28 -17.12 -5.68
CA GLY A 40 2.21 -16.86 -6.65
C GLY A 40 1.29 -15.69 -6.26
N LEU A 41 1.72 -14.86 -5.31
CA LEU A 41 0.99 -13.72 -4.76
C LEU A 41 1.28 -12.39 -5.49
N ASN A 42 2.10 -12.40 -6.55
CA ASN A 42 2.44 -11.23 -7.37
C ASN A 42 2.04 -11.41 -8.85
N ASP A 43 0.79 -11.82 -9.06
CA ASP A 43 0.14 -11.94 -10.37
C ASP A 43 -1.21 -11.20 -10.36
N THR A 44 -1.18 -9.99 -10.91
CA THR A 44 -2.36 -9.13 -11.03
C THR A 44 -3.45 -9.75 -11.92
N ARG A 45 -3.11 -10.67 -12.84
CA ARG A 45 -4.11 -11.39 -13.68
C ARG A 45 -4.83 -12.48 -12.89
N ASN A 46 -4.19 -13.05 -11.87
CA ASN A 46 -4.79 -14.05 -10.98
C ASN A 46 -5.40 -13.47 -9.70
N GLY A 47 -5.47 -12.14 -9.59
CA GLY A 47 -6.11 -11.48 -8.46
C GLY A 47 -5.29 -11.55 -7.18
N THR A 48 -3.98 -11.42 -7.26
CA THR A 48 -3.07 -11.32 -6.09
C THR A 48 -2.46 -9.91 -6.00
N PHE A 49 -1.51 -9.67 -5.08
CA PHE A 49 -0.93 -8.34 -4.86
C PHE A 49 -0.27 -7.81 -6.13
N SER A 50 -0.64 -6.60 -6.57
CA SER A 50 0.15 -5.93 -7.61
C SER A 50 1.52 -5.53 -7.03
N THR A 51 2.56 -5.46 -7.87
CA THR A 51 3.87 -4.94 -7.47
C THR A 51 3.76 -3.55 -6.82
N TYR A 52 2.81 -2.75 -7.28
CA TYR A 52 2.47 -1.45 -6.70
C TYR A 52 1.86 -1.55 -5.29
N SER A 53 0.99 -2.53 -5.04
CA SER A 53 0.43 -2.77 -3.70
C SER A 53 1.49 -3.23 -2.71
N LEU A 54 2.45 -4.05 -3.16
CA LEU A 54 3.59 -4.46 -2.34
C LEU A 54 4.48 -3.26 -1.97
N ALA A 55 4.74 -2.36 -2.92
CA ALA A 55 5.50 -1.13 -2.67
C ALA A 55 4.84 -0.27 -1.58
N LEU A 56 3.53 -0.06 -1.66
CA LEU A 56 2.80 0.72 -0.66
C LEU A 56 2.71 0.05 0.70
N MET A 57 2.62 -1.28 0.77
CA MET A 57 2.69 -2.00 2.04
C MET A 57 4.03 -1.80 2.73
N VAL A 58 5.13 -1.86 1.97
CA VAL A 58 6.49 -1.63 2.49
C VAL A 58 6.64 -0.20 2.99
N ILE A 59 6.22 0.80 2.20
CA ILE A 59 6.29 2.20 2.63
C ILE A 59 5.48 2.41 3.91
N HIS A 60 4.23 1.94 3.94
CA HIS A 60 3.35 2.07 5.10
C HIS A 60 3.94 1.47 6.37
N TYR A 61 4.51 0.26 6.25
CA TYR A 61 5.18 -0.40 7.36
C TYR A 61 6.37 0.45 7.88
N LEU A 62 7.19 1.00 6.99
CA LEU A 62 8.33 1.84 7.38
C LEU A 62 7.93 3.22 7.92
N GLN A 63 6.70 3.69 7.63
CA GLN A 63 6.15 4.94 8.15
C GLN A 63 5.56 4.81 9.56
N CYS A 64 4.82 3.73 9.84
CA CYS A 64 4.07 3.59 11.10
C CYS A 64 4.02 2.18 11.70
N GLY A 65 4.60 1.20 11.02
CA GLY A 65 4.76 -0.16 11.52
C GLY A 65 6.07 -0.39 12.28
N VAL A 66 6.98 0.58 12.25
CA VAL A 66 8.26 0.54 12.95
C VAL A 66 8.38 1.78 13.83
N GLN A 67 8.97 1.61 15.03
CA GLN A 67 9.33 2.72 15.90
C GLN A 67 10.81 2.63 16.30
N PRO A 68 11.61 3.69 16.13
CA PRO A 68 11.28 4.98 15.50
C PRO A 68 10.95 4.83 14.00
N ALA A 69 10.09 5.70 13.46
CA ALA A 69 9.70 5.66 12.06
C ALA A 69 10.92 5.86 11.14
N ILE A 70 11.04 4.99 10.13
CA ILE A 70 12.13 5.06 9.14
C ILE A 70 11.78 6.08 8.06
N LEU A 71 10.52 6.08 7.61
CA LEU A 71 10.02 6.99 6.61
C LEU A 71 9.09 8.06 7.22
N PRO A 72 9.13 9.30 6.69
CA PRO A 72 8.22 10.37 7.10
C PRO A 72 6.80 10.19 6.58
N GLU A 73 5.87 10.89 7.22
CA GLU A 73 4.58 11.23 6.61
C GLU A 73 4.82 12.14 5.40
N VAL A 74 4.41 11.68 4.22
CA VAL A 74 4.68 12.37 2.95
C VAL A 74 3.96 13.72 2.90
N ASP A 75 2.72 13.80 3.36
CA ASP A 75 1.95 15.04 3.29
C ASP A 75 2.60 16.17 4.10
N LEU A 76 3.29 15.84 5.20
CA LEU A 76 4.03 16.83 5.99
C LEU A 76 5.22 17.42 5.23
N ILE A 77 5.90 16.61 4.41
CA ILE A 77 7.03 17.09 3.59
C ILE A 77 6.51 18.02 2.49
N TRP A 78 5.45 17.60 1.82
CA TRP A 78 4.89 18.36 0.70
C TRP A 78 4.25 19.68 1.13
N GLN A 79 3.57 19.70 2.28
CA GLN A 79 2.96 20.92 2.83
C GLN A 79 4.00 21.94 3.27
N LYS A 80 5.17 21.51 3.74
CA LYS A 80 6.24 22.41 4.16
C LYS A 80 6.97 23.10 2.99
N GLY A 81 6.62 22.80 1.73
CA GLY A 81 7.29 23.37 0.56
C GLY A 81 8.76 22.93 0.40
N ASN A 82 9.22 22.03 1.28
CA ASN A 82 10.57 21.50 1.26
C ASN A 82 10.60 20.32 0.29
N HIS A 83 10.77 20.61 -0.99
CA HIS A 83 11.08 19.62 -2.01
C HIS A 83 12.50 19.03 -1.87
N GLU A 84 13.19 19.33 -0.77
CA GLU A 84 14.49 18.81 -0.40
C GLU A 84 14.28 17.54 0.46
N PRO A 85 14.42 16.32 -0.10
CA PRO A 85 14.41 15.06 0.66
C PRO A 85 15.43 15.04 1.82
N CYS A 86 16.43 15.92 1.76
CA CYS A 86 17.63 15.98 2.58
C CYS A 86 17.39 16.26 4.08
N LEU A 87 16.18 16.69 4.49
CA LEU A 87 15.92 17.10 5.88
C LEU A 87 15.39 15.97 6.78
N TRP A 88 14.93 14.86 6.22
CA TRP A 88 14.49 13.74 7.03
C TRP A 88 15.68 12.86 7.40
N SER A 89 15.86 12.63 8.69
CA SER A 89 16.74 11.59 9.21
C SER A 89 15.97 10.78 10.24
N THR A 90 16.23 9.48 10.26
CA THR A 90 15.63 8.56 11.22
C THR A 90 16.71 8.12 12.21
N GLU A 91 16.36 8.08 13.50
CA GLU A 91 17.20 7.50 14.54
C GLU A 91 17.12 5.96 14.54
N ASN A 92 16.29 5.37 13.69
CA ASN A 92 16.12 3.94 13.60
C ASN A 92 17.33 3.28 12.95
N THR A 93 17.98 2.38 13.70
CA THR A 93 19.16 1.60 13.27
C THR A 93 18.86 0.11 13.06
N THR A 94 17.57 -0.27 13.06
CA THR A 94 17.11 -1.66 12.88
C THR A 94 17.63 -2.21 11.56
N ARG A 95 18.13 -3.45 11.62
CA ARG A 95 18.69 -4.14 10.46
C ARG A 95 17.57 -4.62 9.54
N VAL A 96 17.90 -4.81 8.26
CA VAL A 96 16.89 -5.17 7.24
C VAL A 96 16.31 -6.56 7.46
N ASP A 97 17.08 -7.49 8.01
CA ASP A 97 16.66 -8.84 8.40
C ASP A 97 15.59 -8.80 9.49
N ASP A 98 15.79 -8.01 10.55
CA ASP A 98 14.79 -7.84 11.61
C ASP A 98 13.53 -7.15 11.07
N LEU A 99 13.70 -6.08 10.28
CA LEU A 99 12.60 -5.37 9.62
C LEU A 99 11.78 -6.30 8.70
N LEU A 100 12.39 -7.31 8.09
CA LEU A 100 11.68 -8.27 7.25
C LEU A 100 10.81 -9.20 8.10
N VAL A 101 11.32 -9.70 9.22
CA VAL A 101 10.55 -10.55 10.14
C VAL A 101 9.37 -9.76 10.71
N ASP A 102 9.64 -8.55 11.19
CA ASP A 102 8.65 -7.65 11.76
C ASP A 102 7.63 -7.17 10.72
N PHE A 103 8.01 -7.01 9.45
CA PHE A 103 7.08 -6.71 8.36
C PHE A 103 6.02 -7.80 8.23
N PHE A 104 6.43 -9.07 8.27
CA PHE A 104 5.49 -10.18 8.19
C PHE A 104 4.63 -10.31 9.45
N ASP A 105 5.22 -10.15 10.63
CA ASP A 105 4.47 -10.12 11.89
C ASP A 105 3.43 -9.00 11.90
N TYR A 106 3.83 -7.79 11.49
CA TYR A 106 2.96 -6.63 11.39
C TYR A 106 1.72 -6.92 10.54
N PHE A 107 1.90 -7.45 9.32
CA PHE A 107 0.76 -7.72 8.44
C PHE A 107 0.00 -9.00 8.80
N ALA A 108 0.60 -9.95 9.51
CA ALA A 108 -0.08 -11.18 9.94
C ALA A 108 -0.90 -10.98 11.22
N ASN A 109 -0.35 -10.27 12.20
CA ASN A 109 -0.85 -10.25 13.57
C ASN A 109 -1.34 -8.87 14.03
N GLN A 110 -0.82 -7.78 13.46
CA GLN A 110 -1.12 -6.42 13.94
C GLN A 110 -2.05 -5.63 13.03
N PHE A 111 -1.99 -5.84 11.71
CA PHE A 111 -2.78 -5.11 10.72
C PHE A 111 -4.05 -5.88 10.35
N ASN A 112 -5.21 -5.29 10.65
CA ASN A 112 -6.50 -5.91 10.37
C ASN A 112 -7.03 -5.49 9.00
N PHE A 113 -6.74 -6.28 7.96
CA PHE A 113 -7.22 -6.01 6.58
C PHE A 113 -8.75 -5.82 6.44
N ARG A 114 -9.55 -6.35 7.38
CA ARG A 114 -11.02 -6.22 7.36
C ARG A 114 -11.51 -4.89 7.89
N LYS A 115 -10.81 -4.30 8.86
CA LYS A 115 -11.23 -3.07 9.55
C LYS A 115 -10.37 -1.86 9.22
N GLU A 116 -9.14 -2.09 8.76
CA GLU A 116 -8.15 -1.07 8.52
C GLU A 116 -7.82 -0.94 7.04
N ALA A 117 -7.47 0.28 6.65
CA ALA A 117 -6.89 0.63 5.37
C ALA A 117 -5.57 1.37 5.58
N ILE A 118 -4.68 1.23 4.59
CA ILE A 118 -3.39 1.90 4.55
C ILE A 118 -3.61 3.33 4.03
N ASN A 119 -3.12 4.34 4.74
CA ASN A 119 -3.02 5.70 4.24
C ASN A 119 -1.54 6.12 4.17
N VAL A 120 -0.90 5.85 3.03
CA VAL A 120 0.54 6.13 2.81
C VAL A 120 0.85 7.62 2.83
N ARG A 121 -0.09 8.47 2.42
CA ARG A 121 0.13 9.93 2.39
C ARG A 121 0.24 10.49 3.80
N ALA A 122 -0.65 10.05 4.68
CA ALA A 122 -0.65 10.41 6.10
C ALA A 122 0.26 9.51 6.95
N GLY A 123 0.89 8.48 6.38
CA GLY A 123 1.68 7.49 7.10
C GLY A 123 0.92 6.82 8.24
N LYS A 124 -0.37 6.49 8.05
CA LYS A 124 -1.27 6.05 9.14
C LYS A 124 -2.14 4.87 8.73
N ARG A 125 -2.52 4.09 9.75
CA ARG A 125 -3.65 3.15 9.68
C ARG A 125 -4.93 3.96 9.85
N VAL A 126 -5.91 3.75 8.98
CA VAL A 126 -7.21 4.42 9.05
C VAL A 126 -8.32 3.38 9.04
N SER A 127 -9.44 3.66 9.71
CA SER A 127 -10.56 2.72 9.71
C SER A 127 -11.25 2.69 8.34
N ARG A 128 -11.71 1.52 7.91
CA ARG A 128 -12.40 1.37 6.62
C ARG A 128 -13.76 2.04 6.64
N GLU A 129 -14.42 2.05 7.79
CA GLU A 129 -15.68 2.74 8.02
C GLU A 129 -15.53 4.23 7.77
N GLU A 130 -14.49 4.84 8.36
CA GLU A 130 -14.16 6.25 8.11
C GLU A 130 -13.86 6.50 6.63
N VAL A 131 -13.02 5.67 5.99
CA VAL A 131 -12.66 5.83 4.57
C VAL A 131 -13.89 5.77 3.64
N ILE A 132 -14.91 4.97 3.98
CA ILE A 132 -16.15 4.88 3.19
C ILE A 132 -16.95 6.19 3.24
N THR A 133 -16.95 6.88 4.40
CA THR A 133 -17.68 8.15 4.59
C THR A 133 -17.05 9.34 3.88
N TRP A 134 -15.80 9.21 3.41
CA TRP A 134 -15.10 10.31 2.75
C TRP A 134 -15.72 10.67 1.39
N LYS A 135 -15.79 11.98 1.10
CA LYS A 135 -16.38 12.49 -0.14
C LYS A 135 -15.66 11.93 -1.38
N PRO A 136 -16.38 11.68 -2.49
CA PRO A 136 -15.80 11.14 -3.72
C PRO A 136 -14.65 11.97 -4.29
N GLU A 137 -14.69 13.29 -4.08
CA GLU A 137 -13.68 14.27 -4.52
C GLU A 137 -12.30 14.02 -3.90
N TYR A 138 -12.25 13.37 -2.74
CA TYR A 138 -11.01 12.98 -2.10
C TYR A 138 -10.51 11.62 -2.59
N ARG A 139 -11.37 10.74 -3.13
CA ARG A 139 -10.99 9.37 -3.56
C ARG A 139 -9.95 9.36 -4.69
N SER A 140 -9.89 10.38 -5.53
CA SER A 140 -8.87 10.54 -6.56
C SER A 140 -7.51 10.98 -6.00
N GLN A 141 -7.48 11.52 -4.78
CA GLN A 141 -6.27 12.00 -4.10
C GLN A 141 -5.68 10.94 -3.14
N TRP A 142 -6.42 9.86 -2.86
CA TRP A 142 -6.00 8.84 -1.92
C TRP A 142 -5.50 7.58 -2.63
N GLN A 143 -4.26 7.21 -2.30
CA GLN A 143 -3.73 5.87 -2.53
C GLN A 143 -4.08 4.95 -1.36
N SER A 144 -5.26 5.10 -0.75
CA SER A 144 -5.69 4.17 0.28
C SER A 144 -6.02 2.83 -0.36
N ILE A 145 -5.09 1.88 -0.23
CA ILE A 145 -5.30 0.54 -0.77
C ILE A 145 -6.10 -0.23 0.28
N CYS A 146 -7.40 -0.35 0.05
CA CYS A 146 -8.17 -1.47 0.58
C CYS A 146 -7.76 -2.74 -0.18
N ILE A 147 -6.66 -3.35 0.26
CA ILE A 147 -6.05 -4.53 -0.38
C ILE A 147 -7.12 -5.62 -0.57
N GLN A 148 -7.93 -5.85 0.47
CA GLN A 148 -8.96 -6.89 0.48
C GLN A 148 -10.12 -6.61 -0.50
N GLU A 149 -10.45 -5.35 -0.77
CA GLU A 149 -11.57 -4.97 -1.63
C GLU A 149 -11.27 -5.24 -3.11
N ARG A 150 -10.02 -5.03 -3.54
CA ARG A 150 -9.56 -5.36 -4.91
C ARG A 150 -9.46 -6.87 -5.15
N LEU A 151 -9.12 -7.64 -4.11
CA LEU A 151 -9.06 -9.09 -4.14
C LEU A 151 -10.48 -9.70 -4.15
N ARG A 152 -11.37 -9.28 -3.22
CA ARG A 152 -12.73 -9.80 -3.07
C ARG A 152 -13.62 -9.53 -4.29
N ARG A 153 -13.68 -8.28 -4.78
CA ARG A 153 -14.50 -7.92 -5.97
C ARG A 153 -14.08 -8.65 -7.26
N ARG A 154 -12.91 -9.28 -7.31
CA ARG A 154 -12.46 -10.05 -8.48
C ARG A 154 -12.63 -11.55 -8.28
N ILE A 155 -12.48 -12.07 -7.06
CA ILE A 155 -12.88 -13.45 -6.72
C ILE A 155 -14.39 -13.63 -6.95
N ASP A 156 -15.21 -12.69 -6.48
CA ASP A 156 -16.67 -12.72 -6.65
C ASP A 156 -17.02 -12.72 -8.16
N ARG A 157 -16.42 -11.82 -8.96
CA ARG A 157 -16.59 -11.81 -10.43
C ARG A 157 -16.15 -13.11 -11.11
N ARG A 158 -15.02 -13.71 -10.71
CA ARG A 158 -14.54 -14.97 -11.28
C ARG A 158 -15.46 -16.14 -10.93
N SER A 159 -16.09 -16.10 -9.76
CA SER A 159 -17.10 -17.08 -9.34
C SER A 159 -18.39 -16.94 -10.16
N GLU A 160 -18.83 -15.71 -10.45
CA GLU A 160 -19.99 -15.41 -11.30
C GLU A 160 -19.74 -15.81 -12.76
N ASP A 161 -18.55 -15.52 -13.30
CA ASP A 161 -18.16 -15.90 -14.66
C ASP A 161 -18.10 -17.42 -14.81
N SER A 162 -17.57 -18.14 -13.81
CA SER A 162 -17.52 -19.60 -13.81
C SER A 162 -18.92 -20.24 -13.73
N GLN A 163 -19.83 -19.66 -12.94
CA GLN A 163 -21.23 -20.10 -12.88
C GLN A 163 -21.98 -19.81 -14.19
N ASN A 164 -21.76 -18.65 -14.80
CA ASN A 164 -22.38 -18.30 -16.08
C ASN A 164 -21.84 -19.15 -17.24
N GLN A 165 -20.58 -19.54 -17.19
CA GLN A 165 -19.99 -20.46 -18.17
C GLN A 165 -20.52 -21.89 -17.98
N ALA A 166 -20.68 -22.37 -16.74
CA ALA A 166 -21.31 -23.65 -16.45
C ALA A 166 -22.78 -23.71 -16.92
N LYS A 167 -23.54 -22.62 -16.76
CA LYS A 167 -24.92 -22.49 -17.27
C LYS A 167 -25.00 -22.45 -18.81
N ARG A 168 -23.96 -21.95 -19.48
CA ARG A 168 -23.88 -21.94 -20.96
C ARG A 168 -23.54 -23.32 -21.54
N ILE A 169 -22.86 -24.18 -20.78
CA ILE A 169 -22.43 -25.51 -21.24
C ILE A 169 -23.50 -26.59 -20.97
N ASN A 170 -24.46 -26.34 -20.07
CA ASN A 170 -25.65 -27.18 -19.87
C ASN A 170 -26.94 -26.37 -20.09
N PRO A 171 -27.39 -26.15 -21.35
CA PRO A 171 -28.60 -25.38 -21.62
C PRO A 171 -29.91 -26.15 -21.40
N LEU A 172 -29.87 -27.46 -21.09
CA LEU A 172 -31.08 -28.29 -21.04
C LEU A 172 -30.98 -29.37 -19.95
N GLN A 173 -31.45 -29.00 -18.75
CA GLN A 173 -32.38 -29.81 -17.94
C GLN A 173 -33.43 -28.88 -17.35
#